data_AF-A0AA38MNS8-F1
#
_entry.id   AF-A0AA38MNS8-F1
#
_cell.length_a   1.000
_cell.length_b   1.000
_cell.length_c   1.000
_cell.angle_alpha   90.00
_cell.angle_beta   90.00
_cell.angle_gamma   90.00
#
_symmetry.space_group_name_H-M   'P 1'
#
loop_
_entity.id
_entity.type
_entity.pdbx_description
1 polymer ?
#
loop_
_entity_poly.entity_id
_entity_poly.type
_entity_poly.pdbx_seq_one_letter_code
_entity_poly.pdbx_strand_id
1 'polypeptide(L)'
;MLNLRDTNIIADAELKASGFLPTLLGVIRVWIHPGTVVVSDRWRVYNTLKEEGFQHLSVNQSINFVNPTDSKVHTQNIERTWRDVRRGLSRYGRRAEHFVGYLTDIFLKRRFALGEQVHEFCLAAAVLYPLPS
;
A
#
# COMPACT_ATOMS: atom_id res chain seq x y z
N MET A 1 2.66 -15.91 2.57
CA MET A 1 2.15 -15.15 1.41
C MET A 1 1.10 -14.19 1.96
N LEU A 2 1.42 -12.89 2.08
CA LEU A 2 0.47 -11.90 2.61
C LEU A 2 -0.72 -11.81 1.64
N ASN A 3 -1.94 -12.05 2.12
CA ASN A 3 -3.13 -11.94 1.28
C ASN A 3 -3.38 -10.45 1.03
N LEU A 4 -3.66 -10.06 -0.21
CA LEU A 4 -3.90 -8.66 -0.59
C LEU A 4 -5.19 -8.07 0.03
N ARG A 5 -5.89 -8.81 0.88
CA ARG A 5 -6.94 -8.31 1.78
C ARG A 5 -6.39 -7.81 3.11
N ASP A 6 -5.14 -8.11 3.43
CA ASP A 6 -4.58 -7.96 4.77
C ASP A 6 -3.91 -6.59 4.98
N THR A 7 -3.76 -5.76 3.95
CA THR A 7 -3.08 -4.44 4.04
C THR A 7 -4.07 -3.30 3.88
N ASN A 8 -4.88 -3.11 4.92
CA ASN A 8 -5.81 -1.97 5.07
C ASN A 8 -5.17 -0.81 5.85
N ILE A 9 -3.88 -0.56 5.65
CA ILE A 9 -3.16 0.52 6.31
C ILE A 9 -3.35 1.81 5.51
N ILE A 10 -3.92 2.84 6.14
CA ILE A 10 -3.82 4.21 5.67
C ILE A 10 -2.63 4.83 6.39
N ALA A 11 -1.57 5.14 5.63
CA ALA A 11 -0.46 5.93 6.09
C ALA A 11 -0.20 7.02 5.07
N ASP A 12 -0.17 8.27 5.54
CA ASP A 12 0.33 9.41 4.77
C ASP A 12 1.86 9.32 4.84
N ALA A 13 2.47 8.81 3.76
CA ALA A 13 3.89 8.48 3.75
C ALA A 13 4.51 8.92 2.41
N GLU A 14 5.34 9.97 2.48
CA GLU A 14 6.34 10.27 1.45
C GLU A 14 7.31 9.07 1.33
N LEU A 15 7.27 8.43 0.17
CA LEU A 15 8.04 7.22 -0.13
C LEU A 15 9.55 7.53 -0.25
N LYS A 16 10.39 7.00 0.66
CA LYS A 16 11.87 6.93 0.51
C LYS A 16 12.40 5.51 0.25
N ALA A 17 12.93 5.29 -0.96
CA ALA A 17 13.44 4.02 -1.45
C ALA A 17 14.48 3.32 -0.55
N SER A 18 14.21 2.08 -0.11
CA SER A 18 15.23 1.04 0.09
C SER A 18 14.64 -0.37 0.39
N GLY A 19 15.36 -1.40 -0.09
CA GLY A 19 15.49 -2.75 0.49
C GLY A 19 14.26 -3.65 0.62
N PHE A 20 14.38 -4.93 0.23
CA PHE A 20 13.33 -5.93 0.46
C PHE A 20 13.11 -6.15 1.97
N LEU A 21 11.95 -5.72 2.49
CA LEU A 21 11.62 -5.84 3.92
C LEU A 21 10.80 -7.13 4.12
N PRO A 22 11.29 -8.09 4.93
CA PRO A 22 10.71 -9.44 5.03
C PRO A 22 9.38 -9.47 5.78
N THR A 23 9.01 -8.39 6.48
CA THR A 23 7.77 -8.28 7.25
C THR A 23 7.07 -6.96 6.97
N LEU A 24 5.73 -6.98 7.09
CA LEU A 24 4.91 -5.78 7.00
C LEU A 24 5.33 -4.72 8.02
N LEU A 25 5.75 -5.14 9.22
CA LEU A 25 6.25 -4.24 10.25
C LEU A 25 7.55 -3.55 9.84
N GLY A 26 8.46 -4.29 9.18
CA GLY A 26 9.66 -3.71 8.59
C GLY A 26 9.33 -2.63 7.57
N VAL A 27 8.36 -2.90 6.68
CA VAL A 27 7.85 -1.91 5.72
C VAL A 27 7.32 -0.67 6.44
N ILE A 28 6.46 -0.85 7.45
CA ILE A 28 5.89 0.27 8.20
C ILE A 28 7.00 1.13 8.84
N ARG A 29 8.00 0.53 9.48
CA ARG A 29 9.10 1.24 10.13
C ARG A 29 9.95 2.08 9.17
N VAL A 30 10.23 1.55 7.98
CA VAL A 30 11.09 2.24 7.00
C VAL A 30 10.35 3.37 6.30
N TRP A 31 9.06 3.17 6.03
CA TRP A 31 8.32 4.01 5.11
C TRP A 31 7.34 4.95 5.80
N ILE A 32 6.96 4.70 7.05
CA ILE A 32 6.02 5.54 7.80
C ILE A 32 6.78 6.26 8.91
N HIS A 33 6.61 7.58 8.98
CA HIS A 33 7.22 8.39 10.01
C HIS A 33 6.73 7.95 11.41
N PRO A 34 7.61 7.79 12.42
CA PRO A 34 7.20 7.51 13.80
C PRO A 34 6.24 8.57 14.35
N GLY A 35 5.32 8.19 15.22
CA GLY A 35 4.28 9.06 15.75
C GLY A 35 3.09 9.31 14.81
N THR A 36 3.16 8.86 13.55
CA THR A 36 2.03 8.90 12.61
C THR A 36 0.86 8.07 13.12
N VAL A 37 -0.35 8.55 12.84
CA VAL A 37 -1.59 7.81 13.08
C VAL A 37 -1.78 6.76 11.99
N VAL A 38 -1.72 5.50 12.38
CA VAL A 38 -2.01 4.35 11.52
C VAL A 38 -3.43 3.89 11.81
N VAL A 39 -4.30 3.95 10.80
CA VAL A 39 -5.64 3.39 10.85
C VAL A 39 -5.65 2.05 10.12
N SER A 40 -6.10 0.99 10.80
CA SER A 40 -6.21 -0.35 10.21
C SER A 40 -7.49 -1.08 10.65
N ASP A 41 -7.71 -2.26 10.09
CA ASP A 41 -8.62 -3.23 10.68
C ASP A 41 -8.08 -3.77 12.03
N ARG A 42 -8.91 -4.54 12.73
CA ARG A 42 -8.59 -5.08 14.07
C ARG A 42 -7.72 -6.35 14.01
N TRP A 43 -6.85 -6.49 13.02
CA TRP A 43 -5.97 -7.66 12.97
C TRP A 43 -4.90 -7.61 14.06
N ARG A 44 -4.68 -8.74 14.75
CA ARG A 44 -3.83 -8.83 15.95
C ARG A 44 -2.39 -8.37 15.72
N VAL A 45 -1.86 -8.55 14.52
CA VAL A 45 -0.49 -8.14 14.16
C VAL A 45 -0.30 -6.63 14.31
N TYR A 46 -1.34 -5.83 14.15
CA TYR A 46 -1.26 -4.36 14.26
C TYR A 46 -1.23 -3.85 15.70
N ASN A 47 -1.50 -4.69 16.70
CA ASN A 47 -1.46 -4.28 18.10
C ASN A 47 -0.05 -3.83 18.53
N THR A 48 1.00 -4.36 17.89
CA THR A 48 2.39 -3.99 18.19
C THR A 48 2.75 -2.60 17.69
N LEU A 49 1.95 -1.96 16.82
CA LEU A 49 2.26 -0.64 16.27
C LEU A 49 2.42 0.44 17.34
N LYS A 50 1.71 0.33 18.46
CA LYS A 50 1.88 1.23 19.60
C LYS A 50 3.25 1.10 20.27
N GLU A 51 3.73 -0.13 20.41
CA GLU A 51 5.07 -0.43 20.97
C GLU A 51 6.18 0.06 20.03
N GLU A 52 5.88 0.18 18.75
CA GLU A 52 6.76 0.63 17.68
C GLU A 52 6.76 2.15 17.49
N GLY A 53 6.08 2.89 18.37
CA GLY A 53 6.04 4.35 18.35
C GLY A 53 5.00 4.95 17.39
N PHE A 54 4.07 4.16 16.86
CA PHE A 54 2.96 4.66 16.05
C PHE A 54 1.69 4.85 16.88
N GLN A 55 0.87 5.83 16.51
CA GLN A 55 -0.47 5.96 17.08
C GLN A 55 -1.40 5.02 16.32
N HIS A 56 -1.93 3.99 16.98
CA HIS A 56 -2.78 3.01 16.29
C HIS A 56 -4.26 3.19 16.62
N LEU A 57 -5.06 3.40 15.56
CA LEU A 57 -6.52 3.41 15.59
C LEU A 57 -7.02 2.21 14.79
N SER A 58 -8.03 1.51 15.33
CA SER A 58 -8.57 0.30 14.69
C SER A 58 -10.09 0.38 14.51
N VAL A 59 -10.58 -0.17 13.40
CA VAL A 59 -12.01 -0.41 13.19
C VAL A 59 -12.28 -1.91 13.18
N ASN A 60 -13.32 -2.33 13.92
CA ASN A 60 -13.79 -3.70 13.83
C ASN A 60 -14.73 -3.86 12.62
N GLN A 61 -14.17 -4.19 11.47
CA GLN A 61 -14.90 -4.31 10.20
C GLN A 61 -15.99 -5.40 10.18
N SER A 62 -15.98 -6.36 11.13
CA SER A 62 -17.07 -7.34 11.23
C SER A 62 -18.32 -6.79 11.89
N ILE A 63 -18.20 -5.67 12.61
CA ILE A 63 -19.30 -5.06 13.37
C ILE A 63 -19.65 -3.69 12.79
N ASN A 64 -18.64 -2.86 12.48
CA ASN A 64 -18.83 -1.49 12.04
C ASN A 64 -17.93 -1.17 10.83
N PHE A 65 -18.47 -0.45 9.84
CA PHE A 65 -17.72 0.03 8.66
C PHE A 65 -16.95 1.33 8.90
N VAL A 66 -17.29 2.04 9.99
CA VAL A 66 -16.68 3.29 10.47
C VAL A 66 -16.60 3.16 11.98
N ASN A 67 -15.59 3.75 12.63
CA ASN A 67 -15.55 3.75 14.09
C ASN A 67 -16.78 4.48 14.66
N PRO A 68 -17.49 3.88 15.64
CA PRO A 68 -18.72 4.46 16.19
C PRO A 68 -18.48 5.73 17.03
N THR A 69 -17.26 5.94 17.52
CA THR A 69 -16.88 7.09 18.36
C THR A 69 -16.24 8.21 17.55
N ASP A 70 -15.57 7.89 16.44
CA ASP A 70 -14.96 8.87 15.55
C ASP A 70 -15.20 8.51 14.07
N SER A 71 -16.05 9.28 13.40
CA SER A 71 -16.43 9.03 12.00
C SER A 71 -15.27 9.16 11.01
N LYS A 72 -14.14 9.76 11.40
CA LYS A 72 -12.95 9.89 10.55
C LYS A 72 -12.09 8.62 10.56
N VAL A 73 -12.30 7.72 11.50
CA VAL A 73 -11.53 6.47 11.62
C VAL A 73 -12.23 5.38 10.83
N HIS A 74 -11.75 5.13 9.61
CA HIS A 74 -12.23 4.08 8.73
C HIS A 74 -11.17 3.65 7.71
N THR A 75 -11.33 2.47 7.12
CA THR A 75 -10.44 1.90 6.08
C THR A 75 -11.03 1.98 4.66
N GLN A 76 -12.19 2.61 4.50
CA GLN A 76 -12.94 2.62 3.22
C GLN A 76 -12.14 3.20 2.04
N ASN A 77 -11.31 4.21 2.28
CA ASN A 77 -10.51 4.83 1.23
C ASN A 77 -9.51 3.83 0.64
N ILE A 78 -8.76 3.12 1.49
CA ILE A 78 -7.78 2.14 1.02
C ILE A 78 -8.48 0.92 0.40
N GLU A 79 -9.61 0.49 0.93
CA GLU A 79 -10.43 -0.58 0.33
C GLU A 79 -10.94 -0.22 -1.07
N ARG A 80 -11.40 1.03 -1.26
CA ARG A 80 -11.81 1.53 -2.57
C ARG A 80 -10.63 1.60 -3.53
N THR A 81 -9.48 2.12 -3.08
CA THR A 81 -8.25 2.14 -3.87
C THR A 81 -7.85 0.75 -4.34
N TRP A 82 -7.91 -0.25 -3.45
CA TRP A 82 -7.64 -1.65 -3.77
C TRP A 82 -8.66 -2.27 -4.73
N ARG A 83 -9.94 -1.93 -4.59
CA ARG A 83 -10.98 -2.35 -5.53
C ARG A 83 -10.66 -1.88 -6.94
N ASP A 84 -10.25 -0.62 -7.09
CA ASP A 84 -9.91 -0.03 -8.38
C ASP A 84 -8.61 -0.61 -8.93
N VAL A 85 -7.62 -0.90 -8.08
CA VAL A 85 -6.41 -1.64 -8.47
C VAL A 85 -6.80 -3.00 -9.05
N ARG A 86 -7.59 -3.79 -8.32
CA ARG A 86 -8.02 -5.13 -8.76
C ARG A 86 -8.83 -5.12 -10.04
N ARG A 87 -9.60 -4.06 -10.30
CA ARG A 87 -10.34 -3.87 -11.56
C ARG A 87 -9.42 -3.62 -12.76
N GLY A 88 -8.28 -2.96 -12.54
CA GLY A 88 -7.27 -2.72 -13.57
C GLY A 88 -6.43 -3.96 -13.91
N LEU A 89 -6.43 -4.99 -13.06
CA LEU A 89 -5.68 -6.21 -13.30
C LEU A 89 -6.46 -7.21 -14.15
N SER A 90 -5.74 -7.90 -15.04
CA SER A 90 -6.29 -9.07 -15.75
C SER A 90 -6.84 -10.08 -14.75
N ARG A 91 -8.03 -10.62 -15.03
CA ARG A 91 -8.65 -11.69 -14.22
C ARG A 91 -7.84 -12.99 -14.28
N TYR A 92 -7.15 -13.23 -15.40
CA TYR A 92 -6.41 -14.46 -15.70
C TYR A 92 -4.91 -14.19 -15.85
N GLY A 93 -4.08 -15.22 -15.62
CA GLY A 93 -2.63 -15.14 -15.85
C GLY A 93 -1.85 -14.29 -14.83
N ARG A 94 -2.42 -14.01 -13.65
CA ARG A 94 -1.72 -13.27 -12.59
C ARG A 94 -0.61 -14.12 -12.00
N ARG A 95 0.64 -13.70 -12.20
CA ARG A 95 1.84 -14.32 -11.62
C ARG A 95 2.47 -13.38 -10.61
N ALA A 96 2.92 -13.93 -9.48
CA ALA A 96 3.50 -13.14 -8.38
C ALA A 96 4.72 -12.33 -8.83
N GLU A 97 5.53 -12.87 -9.74
CA GLU A 97 6.70 -12.22 -10.32
C GLU A 97 6.38 -10.94 -11.13
N HIS A 98 5.14 -10.76 -11.59
CA HIS A 98 4.72 -9.56 -12.34
C HIS A 98 4.03 -8.52 -11.45
N PHE A 99 3.92 -8.76 -10.14
CA PHE A 99 3.15 -7.91 -9.24
C PHE A 99 3.65 -6.46 -9.19
N VAL A 100 4.98 -6.26 -9.21
CA VAL A 100 5.58 -4.92 -9.25
C VAL A 100 5.19 -4.19 -10.54
N GLY A 101 5.25 -4.87 -11.70
CA GLY A 101 4.86 -4.28 -12.98
C GLY A 101 3.39 -3.89 -13.01
N TYR A 102 2.51 -4.74 -12.49
CA TYR A 102 1.08 -4.45 -12.35
C TYR A 102 0.78 -3.22 -11.48
N LEU A 103 1.44 -3.11 -10.33
CA LEU A 103 1.27 -1.94 -9.46
C LEU A 103 1.84 -0.68 -10.12
N THR A 104 2.99 -0.79 -10.79
CA THR A 104 3.64 0.32 -11.51
C THR A 104 2.74 0.85 -12.63
N ASP A 105 2.17 -0.02 -13.44
CA ASP A 105 1.23 0.36 -14.51
C ASP A 105 0.01 1.11 -13.95
N ILE A 106 -0.61 0.61 -12.89
CA ILE A 106 -1.76 1.27 -12.26
C ILE A 106 -1.36 2.61 -11.64
N PHE A 107 -0.17 2.69 -11.02
CA PHE A 107 0.35 3.94 -10.47
C PHE A 107 0.57 4.99 -11.56
N LEU A 108 1.24 4.63 -12.65
CA LEU A 108 1.49 5.50 -13.78
C LEU A 108 0.19 6.00 -14.42
N LYS A 109 -0.76 5.10 -14.65
CA LYS A 109 -2.09 5.44 -15.19
C LYS A 109 -2.89 6.41 -14.32
N ARG A 110 -2.66 6.41 -13.01
CA ARG A 110 -3.32 7.33 -12.07
C ARG A 110 -2.60 8.68 -11.96
N ARG A 111 -1.29 8.70 -12.18
CA ARG A 111 -0.44 9.87 -11.93
C ARG A 111 -0.18 10.73 -13.17
N PHE A 112 -0.19 10.14 -14.36
CA PHE A 112 0.26 10.77 -15.59
C PHE A 112 -0.76 10.65 -16.73
N ALA A 113 -0.78 11.66 -17.60
CA ALA A 113 -1.61 11.63 -18.80
C ALA A 113 -1.09 10.57 -19.80
N LEU A 114 -1.97 10.08 -20.70
CA LEU A 114 -1.63 8.99 -21.62
C LEU A 114 -0.35 9.24 -22.44
N GLY A 115 -0.11 10.49 -22.85
CA GLY A 115 1.09 10.88 -23.60
C GLY A 115 2.40 10.86 -22.79
N GLU A 116 2.32 10.90 -21.46
CA GLU A 116 3.48 10.95 -20.56
C GLU A 116 3.80 9.57 -19.96
N GLN A 117 2.83 8.66 -19.92
CA GLN A 117 2.96 7.35 -19.27
C GLN A 117 4.13 6.52 -19.80
N VAL A 118 4.37 6.55 -21.12
CA VAL A 118 5.48 5.78 -21.73
C VAL A 118 6.83 6.35 -21.29
N HIS A 119 6.96 7.68 -21.24
CA HIS A 119 8.18 8.33 -20.81
C HIS A 119 8.51 7.97 -19.35
N GLU A 120 7.52 8.13 -18.47
CA GLU A 120 7.66 7.82 -17.04
C GLU A 120 7.91 6.34 -16.78
N PHE A 121 7.26 5.46 -17.56
CA PHE A 121 7.55 4.02 -17.51
C PHE A 121 9.01 3.73 -17.88
N CYS A 122 9.53 4.34 -18.94
CA CYS A 122 10.92 4.15 -19.35
C CYS A 122 11.90 4.65 -18.29
N LEU A 123 11.62 5.79 -17.63
CA LEU A 123 12.44 6.30 -16.53
C LEU A 123 12.44 5.32 -15.34
N ALA A 124 11.26 4.82 -14.93
CA ALA A 124 11.15 3.85 -13.85
C ALA A 124 11.86 2.52 -14.19
N ALA A 125 11.74 2.05 -15.43
CA ALA A 125 12.41 0.83 -15.91
C ALA A 125 13.93 0.99 -15.92
N ALA A 126 14.45 2.16 -16.34
CA ALA A 126 15.88 2.44 -16.34
C ALA A 126 16.49 2.42 -14.92
N VAL A 127 15.74 2.87 -13.91
CA VAL A 127 16.16 2.80 -12.50
C VAL A 127 16.16 1.36 -11.99
N LEU A 128 15.17 0.55 -12.39
CA LEU A 128 15.05 -0.85 -11.94
C LEU A 128 16.03 -1.81 -12.64
N TYR A 129 16.38 -1.51 -13.89
CA TYR A 129 17.25 -2.33 -14.73
C TYR A 129 18.40 -1.49 -15.31
N PRO A 130 19.35 -1.05 -14.48
CA PRO A 130 20.50 -0.28 -14.94
C PRO A 130 21.34 -1.13 -15.89
N LEU A 131 21.92 -0.49 -16.92
CA LEU A 131 22.85 -1.16 -17.82
C LEU A 131 24.07 -1.66 -17.04
N PRO A 132 24.55 -2.89 -17.31
CA PRO A 132 25.79 -3.36 -16.72
C PRO A 132 26.95 -2.45 -17.16
N SER A 133 27.80 -2.09 -16.19
CA SER A 133 29.02 -1.31 -16.38
C SER A 133 30.07 -2.05 -17.17
#